data_AF-A0A9P4IEE8-F1
#
_entry.id   AF-A0A9P4IEE8-F1
#
_cell.length_a   1.000
_cell.length_b   1.000
_cell.length_c   1.000
_cell.angle_alpha   90.00
_cell.angle_beta   90.00
_cell.angle_gamma   90.00
#
_symmetry.space_group_name_H-M   'P 1'
#
loop_
_entity.id
_entity.type
_entity.pdbx_description
1 polymer ?
#
loop_
_entity_poly.entity_id
_entity_poly.type
_entity_poly.pdbx_seq_one_letter_code
_entity_poly.pdbx_strand_id
1 'polypeptide(L)'
;MQFSTVFIATILAATSTIAAPTKNNAEEVHQLGKRVAANTQSCSARDNGVSSAEYTVTIGEPFANGVGCGSLNNAILEAGVPISDFTCAPGGPGADNTVVTFTNQQGQSKQINTAFGTFYPMVNGGFNCPDF
;
A
#
# COMPACT_ATOMS: atom_id res chain seq x y z
N MET A 1 -45.69 45.18 -39.03
CA MET A 1 -44.64 44.37 -39.67
C MET A 1 -43.98 43.59 -38.53
N GLN A 2 -44.48 42.39 -38.20
CA GLN A 2 -43.88 41.06 -38.53
C GLN A 2 -42.36 41.05 -38.25
N PHE A 3 -41.80 40.21 -37.38
CA PHE A 3 -41.60 38.75 -37.54
C PHE A 3 -41.37 38.12 -36.14
N SER A 4 -42.13 37.08 -35.78
CA SER A 4 -41.80 35.63 -35.88
C SER A 4 -41.00 35.07 -34.70
N THR A 5 -41.71 34.25 -33.93
CA THR A 5 -41.27 33.31 -32.90
C THR A 5 -40.34 32.23 -33.47
N VAL A 6 -39.26 31.86 -32.76
CA VAL A 6 -38.61 30.54 -32.90
C VAL A 6 -38.24 30.04 -31.51
N PHE A 7 -38.90 28.96 -31.08
CA PHE A 7 -38.48 28.10 -29.98
C PHE A 7 -37.37 27.17 -30.49
N ILE A 8 -36.21 27.15 -29.84
CA ILE A 8 -35.17 26.15 -30.11
C ILE A 8 -35.02 25.26 -28.88
N ALA A 9 -35.30 23.98 -29.09
CA ALA A 9 -35.23 22.92 -28.09
C ALA A 9 -33.77 22.61 -27.72
N THR A 10 -33.53 22.50 -26.42
CA THR A 10 -32.31 22.03 -25.77
C THR A 10 -32.13 20.54 -26.05
N ILE A 11 -30.99 20.15 -26.62
CA ILE A 11 -30.50 18.75 -26.58
C ILE A 11 -29.13 18.76 -25.93
N LEU A 12 -29.07 18.32 -24.67
CA LEU A 12 -27.86 17.84 -24.01
C LEU A 12 -27.47 16.52 -24.68
N ALA A 13 -26.30 16.47 -25.29
CA ALA A 13 -25.60 15.22 -25.57
C ALA A 13 -24.17 15.36 -25.05
N ALA A 14 -23.87 14.60 -24.00
CA ALA A 14 -22.60 14.59 -23.30
C ALA A 14 -21.47 14.17 -24.24
N THR A 15 -20.50 15.07 -24.47
CA THR A 15 -19.21 14.68 -25.04
C THR A 15 -18.40 14.01 -23.93
N SER A 16 -18.26 12.70 -24.01
CA SER A 16 -17.29 11.94 -23.22
C SER A 16 -15.89 12.42 -23.62
N THR A 17 -15.31 13.32 -22.85
CA THR A 17 -13.87 13.60 -22.97
C THR A 17 -13.13 12.36 -22.47
N ILE A 18 -12.49 11.64 -23.39
CA ILE A 18 -11.41 10.73 -23.03
C ILE A 18 -10.27 11.63 -22.58
N ALA A 19 -10.20 11.90 -21.28
CA ALA A 19 -9.00 12.47 -20.68
C ALA A 19 -7.88 11.45 -20.92
N ALA A 20 -6.98 11.76 -21.84
CA ALA A 20 -5.68 11.10 -21.91
C ALA A 20 -5.05 11.15 -20.51
N PRO A 21 -4.32 10.11 -20.08
CA PRO A 21 -3.68 10.13 -18.77
C PRO A 21 -2.71 11.30 -18.74
N THR A 22 -3.06 12.33 -18.01
CA THR A 22 -2.16 13.42 -17.70
C THR A 22 -1.00 12.80 -16.92
N LYS A 23 0.16 12.67 -17.57
CA LYS A 23 1.44 12.52 -16.89
C LYS A 23 1.68 13.81 -16.10
N ASN A 24 0.97 13.95 -15.00
CA ASN A 24 1.24 15.00 -14.03
C ASN A 24 2.40 14.52 -13.19
N ASN A 25 3.49 15.26 -13.29
CA ASN A 25 4.66 15.24 -12.41
C ASN A 25 4.24 15.65 -10.98
N ALA A 26 3.35 14.86 -10.36
CA ALA A 26 3.00 14.86 -8.95
C ALA A 26 3.63 13.62 -8.26
N GLU A 27 4.69 13.11 -8.85
CA GLU A 27 5.37 11.88 -8.46
C GLU A 27 6.72 12.22 -7.82
N GLU A 28 6.74 13.12 -6.82
CA GLU A 28 7.97 13.29 -6.00
C GLU A 28 7.74 13.80 -4.56
N VAL A 29 6.50 13.86 -4.04
CA VAL A 29 6.28 14.20 -2.62
C VAL A 29 5.11 13.41 -2.00
N HIS A 30 5.13 12.07 -2.08
CA HIS A 30 4.23 11.23 -1.26
C HIS A 30 4.60 9.73 -1.18
N GLN A 31 5.87 9.36 -1.04
CA GLN A 31 6.28 7.95 -0.90
C GLN A 31 6.57 7.53 0.56
N LEU A 32 5.74 7.94 1.53
CA LEU A 32 5.79 7.35 2.88
C LEU A 32 4.48 6.70 3.34
N GLY A 33 3.48 6.61 2.46
CA GLY A 33 2.23 5.95 2.80
C GLY A 33 1.30 5.92 1.61
N LYS A 34 1.45 4.94 0.73
CA LYS A 34 0.36 4.59 -0.19
C LYS A 34 -0.79 4.14 0.72
N ARG A 35 -1.83 4.96 0.89
CA ARG A 35 -2.97 4.59 1.75
C ARG A 35 -3.57 3.30 1.20
N VAL A 36 -3.49 2.24 1.99
CA VAL A 36 -4.12 0.95 1.72
C VAL A 36 -5.46 0.93 2.46
N ALA A 37 -6.50 0.35 1.86
CA ALA A 37 -7.81 0.29 2.48
C ALA A 37 -7.80 -0.60 3.73
N ALA A 38 -8.73 -0.37 4.67
CA ALA A 38 -8.89 -1.23 5.85
C ALA A 38 -8.98 -2.70 5.47
N ASN A 39 -8.42 -3.58 6.30
CA ASN A 39 -8.37 -5.02 6.08
C ASN A 39 -7.70 -5.44 4.75
N THR A 40 -6.81 -4.61 4.19
CA THR A 40 -6.01 -4.96 3.01
C THR A 40 -4.53 -4.64 3.22
N GLN A 41 -3.66 -5.13 2.33
CA GLN A 41 -2.22 -4.89 2.40
C GLN A 41 -1.63 -4.58 1.02
N SER A 42 -0.49 -3.91 1.02
CA SER A 42 0.41 -3.84 -0.14
C SER A 42 1.83 -4.18 0.31
N CYS A 43 2.54 -4.99 -0.47
CA CYS A 43 3.92 -5.33 -0.20
C CYS A 43 4.78 -5.16 -1.44
N SER A 44 5.98 -4.61 -1.25
CA SER A 44 7.00 -4.46 -2.29
C SER A 44 8.35 -4.89 -1.75
N ALA A 45 9.20 -5.44 -2.61
CA ALA A 45 10.57 -5.78 -2.30
C ALA A 45 11.52 -5.11 -3.30
N ARG A 46 12.73 -4.77 -2.85
CA ARG A 46 13.83 -4.28 -3.69
C ARG A 46 15.14 -4.94 -3.30
N ASP A 47 16.09 -4.98 -4.24
CA ASP A 47 17.44 -5.46 -3.98
C ASP A 47 18.08 -4.64 -2.85
N ASN A 48 18.71 -5.33 -1.91
CA ASN A 48 19.46 -4.69 -0.84
C ASN A 48 20.84 -5.33 -0.68
N GLY A 49 21.53 -5.59 -1.80
CA GLY A 49 22.88 -6.17 -1.81
C GLY A 49 22.90 -7.68 -1.98
N VAL A 50 24.03 -8.30 -1.61
CA VAL A 50 24.30 -9.71 -1.93
C VAL A 50 23.36 -10.65 -1.17
N SER A 51 22.40 -11.23 -1.91
CA SER A 51 21.42 -12.21 -1.43
C SER A 51 20.41 -11.68 -0.41
N SER A 52 20.19 -10.36 -0.38
CA SER A 52 19.23 -9.70 0.51
C SER A 52 18.24 -8.84 -0.27
N ALA A 53 17.04 -8.72 0.28
CA ALA A 53 15.99 -7.87 -0.21
C ALA A 53 15.42 -7.03 0.94
N GLU A 54 15.15 -5.77 0.67
CA GLU A 54 14.40 -4.90 1.57
C GLU A 54 12.92 -4.98 1.21
N TYR A 55 12.10 -5.35 2.19
CA TYR A 55 10.66 -5.43 2.07
C TYR A 55 10.02 -4.19 2.70
N THR A 56 9.01 -3.66 2.04
CA THR A 56 8.12 -2.63 2.58
C THR A 56 6.69 -3.14 2.53
N VAL A 57 6.06 -3.27 3.68
CA VAL A 57 4.70 -3.77 3.86
C VAL A 57 3.85 -2.63 4.41
N THR A 58 2.80 -2.25 3.68
CA THR A 58 1.78 -1.32 4.17
C THR A 58 0.51 -2.09 4.45
N ILE A 59 -0.01 -1.94 5.67
CA ILE A 59 -1.17 -2.66 6.19
C ILE A 59 -2.24 -1.62 6.49
N GLY A 60 -3.44 -1.79 5.94
CA GLY A 60 -4.55 -0.84 6.14
C GLY A 60 -5.14 -0.81 7.55
N GLU A 61 -4.44 -1.38 8.53
CA GLU A 61 -4.79 -1.38 9.94
C GLU A 61 -3.68 -0.67 10.73
N PRO A 62 -4.03 0.22 11.67
CA PRO A 62 -3.03 0.93 12.45
C PRO A 62 -2.62 0.13 13.68
N PHE A 63 -1.32 0.00 13.90
CA PHE A 63 -0.78 -0.08 15.25
C PHE A 63 -0.75 1.32 15.85
N ALA A 64 -1.65 1.59 16.80
CA ALA A 64 -1.74 2.87 17.51
C ALA A 64 -0.34 3.30 18.01
N ASN A 65 0.28 4.29 17.36
CA ASN A 65 1.61 4.81 17.70
C ASN A 65 2.71 3.73 17.85
N GLY A 66 2.66 2.65 17.07
CA GLY A 66 3.64 1.56 17.12
C GLY A 66 3.42 0.52 18.23
N VAL A 67 2.33 0.64 19.00
CA VAL A 67 1.87 -0.41 19.93
C VAL A 67 1.53 -1.66 19.11
N GLY A 68 2.34 -2.71 19.28
CA GLY A 68 2.23 -3.97 18.52
C GLY A 68 3.41 -4.25 17.59
N CYS A 69 4.23 -3.24 17.26
CA CYS A 69 5.40 -3.42 16.39
C CYS A 69 6.48 -4.33 17.00
N GLY A 70 6.71 -4.25 18.32
CA GLY A 70 7.65 -5.15 19.00
C GLY A 70 7.18 -6.61 18.97
N SER A 71 5.87 -6.83 19.17
CA SER A 71 5.27 -8.15 19.07
C SER A 71 5.29 -8.69 17.64
N LEU A 72 5.09 -7.82 16.64
CA LEU A 72 5.21 -8.18 15.23
C LEU A 72 6.65 -8.59 14.89
N ASN A 73 7.65 -7.81 15.31
CA ASN A 73 9.06 -8.16 15.10
C ASN A 73 9.40 -9.53 15.71
N ASN A 74 8.98 -9.75 16.96
CA ASN A 74 9.20 -11.04 17.63
C ASN A 74 8.49 -12.18 16.90
N ALA A 75 7.25 -11.99 16.46
CA ALA A 75 6.51 -13.01 15.72
C ALA A 75 7.16 -13.37 14.38
N ILE A 76 7.71 -12.39 13.67
CA ILE A 76 8.45 -12.63 12.42
C ILE A 76 9.72 -13.46 12.71
N LEU A 77 10.47 -13.11 13.75
CA LEU A 77 11.66 -13.87 14.18
C LEU A 77 11.30 -15.29 14.65
N GLU A 78 10.23 -15.46 15.43
CA GLU A 78 9.74 -16.77 15.89
C GLU A 78 9.21 -17.64 14.74
N ALA A 79 8.72 -17.04 13.66
CA ALA A 79 8.35 -17.74 12.44
C ALA A 79 9.56 -18.24 11.63
N GLY A 80 10.79 -18.02 12.12
CA GLY A 80 12.02 -18.46 11.48
C GLY A 80 12.43 -17.57 10.30
N VAL A 81 11.96 -16.31 10.29
CA VAL A 81 12.28 -15.33 9.25
C VAL A 81 13.36 -14.39 9.80
N PRO A 82 14.65 -14.61 9.49
CA PRO A 82 15.70 -13.73 9.97
C PRO A 82 15.56 -12.37 9.31
N ILE A 83 15.24 -11.35 10.10
CA ILE A 83 15.08 -9.97 9.62
C ILE A 83 16.09 -9.04 10.26
N SER A 84 16.54 -8.04 9.50
CA SER A 84 17.34 -6.91 10.00
C SER A 84 16.68 -5.59 9.60
N ASP A 85 17.19 -4.47 10.15
CA ASP A 85 16.75 -3.11 9.79
C ASP A 85 15.23 -2.90 9.92
N PHE A 86 14.62 -3.58 10.90
CA PHE A 86 13.18 -3.54 11.12
C PHE A 86 12.76 -2.15 11.56
N THR A 87 11.85 -1.54 10.80
CA THR A 87 11.12 -0.35 11.18
C THR A 87 9.63 -0.63 11.09
N CYS A 88 8.87 -0.01 11.98
CA CYS A 88 7.43 -0.14 12.03
C CYS A 88 6.86 1.17 12.54
N ALA A 89 6.05 1.82 11.71
CA ALA A 89 5.56 3.16 11.96
C ALA A 89 4.14 3.32 11.40
N PRO A 90 3.36 4.32 11.86
CA PRO A 90 2.20 4.78 11.13
C PRO A 90 2.61 5.25 9.73
N GLY A 91 1.77 5.06 8.71
CA GLY A 91 2.05 5.48 7.33
C GLY A 91 2.00 7.00 7.08
N GLY A 92 2.14 7.81 8.13
CA GLY A 92 2.13 9.26 8.10
C GLY A 92 1.28 9.91 9.20
N PRO A 93 1.23 11.25 9.26
CA PRO A 93 0.38 11.98 10.20
C PRO A 93 -1.11 11.66 9.97
N GLY A 94 -1.81 11.20 11.00
CA GLY A 94 -3.23 10.81 10.90
C GLY A 94 -3.46 9.58 10.00
N ALA A 95 -2.47 8.69 9.91
CA ALA A 95 -2.56 7.45 9.15
C ALA A 95 -3.30 6.37 9.93
N ASP A 96 -4.31 5.78 9.28
CA ASP A 96 -5.03 4.59 9.75
C ASP A 96 -4.35 3.30 9.29
N ASN A 97 -3.07 3.36 8.95
CA ASN A 97 -2.31 2.27 8.36
C ASN A 97 -0.92 2.16 8.99
N THR A 98 -0.41 0.95 9.05
CA THR A 98 0.95 0.64 9.51
C THR A 98 1.85 0.37 8.32
N VAL A 99 3.06 0.94 8.35
CA VAL A 99 4.14 0.67 7.41
C VAL A 99 5.24 -0.04 8.16
N VAL A 100 5.65 -1.20 7.63
CA VAL A 100 6.72 -2.03 8.18
C VAL A 100 7.78 -2.17 7.10
N THR A 101 9.04 -1.87 7.44
CA THR A 101 10.18 -2.13 6.56
C THR A 101 11.16 -3.06 7.25
N PHE A 102 11.77 -3.96 6.52
CA PHE A 102 12.83 -4.83 7.05
C PHE A 102 13.62 -5.45 5.90
N THR A 103 14.84 -5.88 6.19
CA THR A 103 15.69 -6.64 5.28
C THR A 103 15.58 -8.12 5.61
N ASN A 104 15.55 -8.97 4.59
CA ASN A 104 15.63 -10.42 4.72
C ASN A 104 16.43 -11.02 3.55
N GLN A 105 16.82 -12.29 3.65
CA GLN A 105 17.32 -13.06 2.52
C GLN A 105 16.29 -13.14 1.39
N GLN A 106 16.81 -13.18 0.17
CA GLN A 106 16.05 -13.44 -1.05
C GLN A 106 15.34 -14.80 -0.98
N GLY A 107 14.18 -14.91 -1.65
CA GLY A 107 13.37 -16.14 -1.70
C GLY A 107 12.63 -16.54 -0.41
N GLN A 108 12.45 -15.62 0.54
CA GLN A 108 11.73 -15.87 1.81
C GLN A 108 10.30 -15.30 1.85
N SER A 109 9.74 -14.93 0.68
CA SER A 109 8.44 -14.23 0.63
C SER A 109 7.29 -15.04 1.21
N LYS A 110 7.30 -16.37 1.05
CA LYS A 110 6.27 -17.27 1.57
C LYS A 110 6.21 -17.24 3.10
N GLN A 111 7.37 -17.28 3.75
CA GLN A 111 7.49 -17.24 5.21
C GLN A 111 7.08 -15.86 5.73
N ILE A 112 7.49 -14.80 5.05
CA ILE A 112 7.05 -13.41 5.34
C ILE A 112 5.51 -13.35 5.27
N ASN A 113 4.91 -13.78 4.16
CA ASN A 113 3.46 -13.74 3.95
C ASN A 113 2.70 -14.53 5.03
N THR A 114 3.25 -15.67 5.46
CA THR A 114 2.66 -16.51 6.51
C THR A 114 2.74 -15.84 7.89
N ALA A 115 3.90 -15.28 8.25
CA ALA A 115 4.10 -14.61 9.53
C ALA A 115 3.18 -13.39 9.67
N PHE A 116 3.11 -12.55 8.63
CA PHE A 116 2.21 -11.41 8.61
C PHE A 116 0.74 -11.83 8.62
N GLY A 117 0.35 -12.87 7.85
CA GLY A 117 -1.03 -13.38 7.86
C GLY A 117 -1.47 -13.95 9.22
N THR A 118 -0.53 -14.51 9.99
CA THR A 118 -0.79 -14.98 11.36
C THR A 118 -1.03 -13.80 12.32
N PHE A 119 -0.26 -12.73 12.17
CA PHE A 119 -0.36 -11.56 13.04
C PHE A 119 -1.52 -10.62 12.66
N TYR A 120 -1.89 -10.62 11.38
CA TYR A 120 -2.98 -9.81 10.83
C TYR A 120 -4.03 -10.68 10.13
N PRO A 121 -4.77 -11.52 10.89
CA PRO A 121 -5.78 -12.41 10.32
C PRO A 121 -6.99 -11.65 9.74
N MET A 122 -7.14 -10.36 10.08
CA MET A 122 -8.17 -9.49 9.53
C MET A 122 -7.89 -9.04 8.09
N VAL A 123 -6.66 -9.18 7.58
CA VAL A 123 -6.31 -8.79 6.21
C VAL A 123 -6.93 -9.78 5.21
N ASN A 124 -7.89 -9.28 4.43
CA ASN A 124 -8.62 -10.07 3.43
C ASN A 124 -7.68 -10.55 2.33
N GLY A 125 -7.71 -11.86 2.06
CA GLY A 125 -6.85 -12.48 1.04
C GLY A 125 -5.39 -12.63 1.45
N GLY A 126 -5.03 -12.27 2.69
CA GLY A 126 -3.68 -12.43 3.24
C GLY A 126 -2.63 -11.51 2.63
N PHE A 127 -1.37 -11.91 2.81
CA PHE A 127 -0.18 -11.16 2.37
C PHE A 127 0.40 -11.76 1.09
N ASN A 128 0.83 -10.88 0.19
CA ASN A 128 1.34 -11.22 -1.15
C ASN A 128 2.62 -10.41 -1.45
N CYS A 129 3.61 -10.49 -0.56
CA CYS A 129 4.96 -10.00 -0.84
C CYS A 129 5.57 -10.76 -2.01
N PRO A 130 6.25 -10.07 -2.94
CA PRO A 130 6.90 -10.72 -4.07
C PRO A 130 8.11 -11.53 -3.60
N ASP A 131 8.41 -12.61 -4.34
CA ASP A 131 9.75 -13.21 -4.29
C ASP A 131 10.73 -12.26 -4.97
N PHE A 132 11.78 -11.93 -4.25
CA PHE A 132 12.95 -11.18 -4.72
C PHE A 132 14.18 -12.06 -4.59
#